data_AF-A0A6A9SM64-F1
#
_entry.id   AF-A0A6A9SM64-F1
#
_cell.length_a   1.000
_cell.length_b   1.000
_cell.length_c   1.000
_cell.angle_alpha   90.00
_cell.angle_beta   90.00
_cell.angle_gamma   90.00
#
_symmetry.space_group_name_H-M   'P 1'
#
loop_
_entity.id
_entity.type
_entity.pdbx_description
1 polymer ?
#
loop_
_entity_poly.entity_id
_entity_poly.type
_entity_poly.pdbx_seq_one_letter_code
_entity_poly.pdbx_strand_id
1 'polypeptide(L)'
;MAPTAPTRRGLLEAAALGTAVGVAGCLDAPGRSCSGATVRLTLSPTDTVAEPLVLDSERLSTAANAVLDAAIDGEYVERCVAWTPEADETGPSSGLRAVGERLESHAGVDLDARTEPVAVDARRDGETYRLRLEIEPS
;
A
#
# COMPACT_ATOMS: atom_id res chain seq x y z
N MET A 1 35.25 43.68 -28.89
CA MET A 1 34.10 44.16 -29.67
C MET A 1 33.68 43.03 -30.59
N ALA A 2 32.45 42.54 -30.42
CA ALA A 2 31.95 41.27 -30.93
C ALA A 2 31.74 41.22 -32.46
N PRO A 3 31.76 40.01 -33.05
CA PRO A 3 30.88 39.69 -34.17
C PRO A 3 29.71 38.81 -33.68
N THR A 4 28.51 39.38 -33.69
CA THR A 4 27.23 38.70 -33.44
C THR A 4 26.52 38.45 -34.77
N ALA A 5 26.29 37.17 -35.11
CA ALA A 5 25.17 36.61 -35.89
C ALA A 5 25.52 35.18 -36.33
N PRO A 6 24.55 34.29 -36.70
CA PRO A 6 23.11 34.28 -36.46
C PRO A 6 22.63 32.95 -35.81
N THR A 7 21.70 33.00 -34.85
CA THR A 7 21.08 31.77 -34.30
C THR A 7 19.83 31.41 -35.08
N ARG A 8 19.89 30.32 -35.85
CA ARG A 8 18.69 29.63 -36.39
C ARG A 8 18.82 28.11 -36.26
N ARG A 9 17.86 27.56 -35.49
CA ARG A 9 17.15 26.27 -35.62
C ARG A 9 17.81 24.95 -35.19
N GLY A 10 16.99 24.18 -34.47
CA GLY A 10 17.10 22.77 -34.08
C GLY A 10 16.65 22.64 -32.62
N LEU A 11 15.37 22.49 -32.27
CA LEU A 11 14.45 21.34 -32.43
C LEU A 11 15.00 20.08 -31.74
N LEU A 12 14.15 19.46 -30.88
CA LEU A 12 14.38 18.32 -29.94
C LEU A 12 14.63 18.84 -28.51
N GLU A 13 14.01 18.40 -27.41
CA GLU A 13 13.28 17.18 -27.01
C GLU A 13 12.61 17.53 -25.66
N ALA A 14 11.35 17.22 -25.36
CA ALA A 14 10.80 15.94 -24.95
C ALA A 14 10.18 16.09 -23.54
N ALA A 15 8.86 15.88 -23.49
CA ALA A 15 8.12 15.22 -22.42
C ALA A 15 8.58 15.44 -20.96
N ALA A 16 7.99 16.43 -20.29
CA ALA A 16 7.76 16.32 -18.85
C ALA A 16 6.45 15.55 -18.63
N LEU A 17 6.52 14.24 -18.89
CA LEU A 17 5.58 13.25 -18.34
C LEU A 17 6.11 12.89 -16.95
N GLY A 18 5.37 13.28 -15.92
CA GLY A 18 5.71 12.99 -14.53
C GLY A 18 4.47 12.72 -13.68
N THR A 19 3.42 12.14 -14.26
CA THR A 19 2.34 11.52 -13.49
C THR A 19 2.82 10.16 -13.01
N ALA A 20 3.48 10.13 -11.85
CA ALA A 20 3.62 8.92 -11.06
C ALA A 20 2.29 8.65 -10.37
N VAL A 21 1.31 8.15 -11.11
CA VAL A 21 0.09 7.56 -10.54
C VAL A 21 0.31 6.06 -10.59
N GLY A 22 0.80 5.51 -9.48
CA GLY A 22 0.77 4.07 -9.24
C GLY A 22 -0.68 3.62 -9.05
N VAL A 23 -1.39 3.37 -10.15
CA VAL A 23 -2.67 2.66 -10.12
C VAL A 23 -2.35 1.18 -10.28
N ALA A 24 -1.85 0.55 -9.22
CA ALA A 24 -1.92 -0.89 -9.10
C ALA A 24 -3.27 -1.23 -8.48
N GLY A 25 -4.23 -1.61 -9.32
CA GLY A 25 -5.53 -2.13 -8.90
C GLY A 25 -6.69 -1.17 -9.11
N CYS A 26 -7.20 -1.08 -10.34
CA CYS A 26 -8.61 -0.75 -10.68
C CYS A 26 -8.74 -0.52 -12.22
N LEU A 27 -8.32 -1.46 -13.08
CA LEU A 27 -8.59 -1.34 -14.53
C LEU A 27 -8.95 -2.65 -15.26
N ASP A 28 -9.17 -3.78 -14.57
CA ASP A 28 -9.51 -5.04 -15.27
C ASP A 28 -11.02 -5.27 -15.53
N ALA A 29 -11.92 -4.37 -15.10
CA ALA A 29 -13.35 -4.52 -15.38
C ALA A 29 -14.12 -3.18 -15.40
N PRO A 30 -14.16 -2.44 -16.52
CA PRO A 30 -15.05 -1.28 -16.65
C PRO A 30 -16.52 -1.74 -16.49
N GLY A 31 -17.20 -1.26 -15.45
CA GLY A 31 -18.64 -1.49 -15.22
C GLY A 31 -19.01 -2.16 -13.88
N ARG A 32 -18.07 -2.56 -13.03
CA ARG A 32 -18.40 -2.95 -11.65
C ARG A 32 -18.54 -1.73 -10.74
N SER A 33 -19.63 -1.69 -9.98
CA SER A 33 -19.78 -0.79 -8.84
C SER A 33 -18.66 -1.12 -7.84
N CYS A 34 -17.82 -0.14 -7.52
CA CYS A 34 -16.73 -0.31 -6.57
C CYS A 34 -17.29 -0.17 -5.15
N SER A 35 -17.96 -1.21 -4.65
CA SER A 35 -18.35 -1.34 -3.25
C SER A 35 -17.17 -1.90 -2.44
N GLY A 36 -16.98 -1.39 -1.22
CA GLY A 36 -15.90 -1.82 -0.32
C GLY A 36 -15.11 -0.65 0.27
N ALA A 37 -14.32 -0.90 1.29
CA ALA A 37 -13.57 0.13 2.00
C ALA A 37 -12.32 0.60 1.22
N THR A 38 -11.82 1.78 1.58
CA THR A 38 -10.42 2.16 1.32
C THR A 38 -9.57 1.73 2.50
N VAL A 39 -8.59 0.88 2.24
CA VAL A 39 -7.62 0.41 3.24
C VAL A 39 -6.31 1.17 3.06
N ARG A 40 -5.80 1.74 4.15
CA ARG A 40 -4.49 2.40 4.20
C ARG A 40 -3.60 1.70 5.20
N LEU A 41 -2.39 1.34 4.79
CA LEU A 41 -1.40 0.67 5.62
C LEU A 41 -0.12 1.50 5.65
N THR A 42 0.37 1.77 6.86
CA THR A 42 1.62 2.52 7.09
C THR A 42 2.49 1.75 8.08
N LEU A 43 3.81 1.76 7.85
CA LEU A 43 4.82 1.26 8.77
C LEU A 43 5.81 2.37 9.08
N SER A 44 5.71 2.96 10.28
CA SER A 44 6.61 4.02 10.72
C SER A 44 7.68 3.45 11.66
N PRO A 45 8.97 3.82 11.53
CA PRO A 45 10.00 3.36 12.47
C PRO A 45 9.63 3.66 13.93
N THR A 46 9.93 2.73 14.83
CA THR A 46 9.67 2.90 16.28
C THR A 46 10.71 2.18 17.13
N ASP A 47 10.65 2.39 18.45
CA ASP A 47 11.55 1.76 19.40
C ASP A 47 11.27 0.25 19.52
N THR A 48 12.23 -0.51 20.07
CA THR A 48 12.09 -1.95 20.27
C THR A 48 11.01 -2.26 21.31
N VAL A 49 10.19 -3.27 21.01
CA VAL A 49 9.09 -3.72 21.88
C VAL A 49 9.23 -5.20 22.24
N ALA A 50 8.54 -5.60 23.31
CA ALA A 50 8.65 -6.97 23.85
C ALA A 50 7.95 -8.03 22.98
N GLU A 51 6.80 -7.70 22.40
CA GLU A 51 5.95 -8.65 21.67
C GLU A 51 5.54 -8.11 20.29
N PRO A 52 6.50 -7.92 19.36
CA PRO A 52 6.19 -7.41 18.03
C PRO A 52 5.53 -8.48 17.15
N LEU A 53 4.64 -8.07 16.26
CA LEU A 53 4.22 -8.86 15.10
C LEU A 53 5.43 -9.12 14.19
N VAL A 54 5.84 -10.39 14.06
CA VAL A 54 6.99 -10.75 13.22
C VAL A 54 6.59 -10.85 11.75
N LEU A 55 7.15 -9.96 10.92
CA LEU A 55 6.93 -9.85 9.48
C LEU A 55 8.19 -10.25 8.70
N ASP A 56 8.55 -11.53 8.82
CA ASP A 56 9.74 -12.14 8.19
C ASP A 56 9.61 -12.16 6.66
N SER A 57 10.49 -11.42 5.98
CA SER A 57 10.48 -11.23 4.53
C SER A 57 10.68 -12.54 3.75
N GLU A 58 11.41 -13.49 4.31
CA GLU A 58 11.66 -14.81 3.68
C GLU A 58 10.46 -15.74 3.79
N ARG A 59 9.57 -15.51 4.77
CA ARG A 59 8.35 -16.31 4.98
C ARG A 59 7.11 -15.69 4.36
N LEU A 60 7.20 -14.45 3.91
CA LEU A 60 6.13 -13.72 3.26
C LEU A 60 6.15 -13.95 1.75
N SER A 61 4.99 -13.86 1.12
CA SER A 61 4.91 -13.89 -0.35
C SER A 61 5.51 -12.61 -0.94
N THR A 62 5.96 -12.67 -2.19
CA THR A 62 6.42 -11.46 -2.92
C THR A 62 5.39 -10.33 -2.91
N ALA A 63 4.10 -10.67 -3.03
CA ALA A 63 3.02 -9.68 -2.97
C ALA A 63 2.90 -9.04 -1.58
N ALA A 64 3.00 -9.83 -0.50
CA ALA A 64 2.96 -9.30 0.86
C ALA A 64 4.18 -8.43 1.17
N ASN A 65 5.36 -8.85 0.70
CA ASN A 65 6.58 -8.03 0.80
C ASN A 65 6.40 -6.68 0.09
N ALA A 66 5.88 -6.67 -1.14
CA ALA A 66 5.65 -5.42 -1.87
C ALA A 66 4.66 -4.47 -1.15
N VAL A 67 3.63 -5.01 -0.50
CA VAL A 67 2.69 -4.22 0.33
C VAL A 67 3.41 -3.59 1.53
N LEU A 68 4.23 -4.37 2.23
CA LEU A 68 4.98 -3.88 3.39
C LEU A 68 6.06 -2.86 2.99
N ASP A 69 6.78 -3.10 1.90
CA ASP A 69 7.81 -2.21 1.40
C ASP A 69 7.18 -0.85 1.01
N ALA A 70 6.04 -0.85 0.30
CA ALA A 70 5.31 0.38 0.01
C ALA A 70 4.81 1.11 1.26
N ALA A 71 4.34 0.37 2.28
CA ALA A 71 3.90 0.94 3.54
C ALA A 71 5.05 1.49 4.40
N ILE A 72 6.27 0.96 4.25
CA ILE A 72 7.49 1.49 4.86
C ILE A 72 7.95 2.76 4.13
N ASP A 73 7.91 2.75 2.79
CA ASP A 73 8.29 3.90 1.95
C ASP A 73 7.34 5.11 2.13
N GLY A 74 6.12 4.86 2.60
CA GLY A 74 5.23 5.92 3.07
C GLY A 74 3.83 5.43 3.41
N GLU A 75 3.12 4.86 2.42
CA GLU A 75 1.77 4.35 2.58
C GLU A 75 1.43 3.38 1.45
N TYR A 76 0.80 2.26 1.80
CA TYR A 76 0.10 1.40 0.85
C TYR A 76 -1.40 1.67 0.93
N VAL A 77 -2.03 1.91 -0.23
CA VAL A 77 -3.48 2.17 -0.32
C VAL A 77 -4.12 1.20 -1.29
N GLU A 78 -5.17 0.52 -0.84
CA GLU A 78 -6.03 -0.31 -1.67
C GLU A 78 -7.49 0.15 -1.54
N ARG A 79 -8.24 0.17 -2.64
CA ARG A 79 -9.63 0.65 -2.67
C ARG A 79 -10.57 -0.49 -3.05
N CYS A 80 -11.84 -0.32 -2.68
CA CYS A 80 -12.91 -1.26 -2.97
C CYS A 80 -12.61 -2.64 -2.37
N VAL A 81 -12.14 -2.64 -1.13
CA VAL A 81 -11.77 -3.83 -0.39
C VAL A 81 -12.93 -4.24 0.51
N ALA A 82 -13.53 -5.39 0.23
CA ALA A 82 -14.35 -6.14 1.18
C ALA A 82 -13.49 -7.27 1.75
N TRP A 83 -13.28 -7.32 3.07
CA TRP A 83 -12.37 -8.32 3.66
C TRP A 83 -12.91 -9.73 3.45
N THR A 84 -14.22 -9.89 3.66
CA THR A 84 -15.01 -11.06 3.26
C THR A 84 -15.91 -10.70 2.08
N PRO A 85 -15.43 -10.78 0.82
CA PRO A 85 -16.21 -10.33 -0.32
C PRO A 85 -17.40 -11.24 -0.62
N GLU A 86 -18.57 -10.66 -0.90
CA GLU A 86 -19.67 -11.33 -1.59
C GLU A 86 -19.34 -11.59 -3.07
N ALA A 87 -20.24 -12.26 -3.80
CA ALA A 87 -19.97 -12.76 -5.16
C ALA A 87 -19.62 -11.65 -6.19
N ASP A 88 -20.10 -10.43 -5.97
CA ASP A 88 -19.89 -9.26 -6.83
C ASP A 88 -18.89 -8.23 -6.26
N GLU A 89 -18.40 -8.44 -5.04
CA GLU A 89 -17.44 -7.57 -4.37
C GLU A 89 -15.98 -7.90 -4.72
N THR A 90 -15.08 -6.96 -4.45
CA THR A 90 -13.64 -7.15 -4.65
C THR A 90 -12.97 -7.34 -3.29
N GLY A 91 -12.29 -8.47 -3.14
CA GLY A 91 -11.52 -8.78 -1.95
C GLY A 91 -10.16 -8.07 -1.93
N PRO A 92 -9.46 -8.08 -0.77
CA PRO A 92 -8.11 -7.57 -0.70
C PRO A 92 -7.18 -8.35 -1.63
N SER A 93 -6.20 -7.63 -2.17
CA SER A 93 -5.07 -8.20 -2.89
C SER A 93 -4.41 -9.31 -2.06
N SER A 94 -3.77 -10.27 -2.73
CA SER A 94 -3.14 -11.40 -2.04
C SER A 94 -2.06 -10.96 -1.04
N GLY A 95 -1.37 -9.85 -1.32
CA GLY A 95 -0.41 -9.23 -0.41
C GLY A 95 -1.10 -8.63 0.81
N LEU A 96 -2.12 -7.79 0.61
CA LEU A 96 -2.84 -7.14 1.70
C LEU A 96 -3.53 -8.16 2.61
N ARG A 97 -4.15 -9.18 2.02
CA ARG A 97 -4.78 -10.29 2.76
C ARG A 97 -3.79 -11.02 3.65
N ALA A 98 -2.64 -11.40 3.12
CA ALA A 98 -1.63 -12.13 3.89
C ALA A 98 -1.04 -11.31 5.06
N VAL A 99 -0.99 -9.98 4.92
CA VAL A 99 -0.59 -9.07 6.01
C VAL A 99 -1.71 -8.92 7.03
N GLY A 100 -2.95 -8.69 6.59
CA GLY A 100 -4.06 -8.50 7.52
C GLY A 100 -4.45 -9.77 8.26
N GLU A 101 -4.38 -10.97 7.67
CA GLU A 101 -4.59 -12.23 8.41
C GLU A 101 -3.59 -12.40 9.58
N ARG A 102 -2.34 -11.98 9.36
CA ARG A 102 -1.32 -11.96 10.43
C ARG A 102 -1.65 -10.93 11.50
N LEU A 103 -2.15 -9.76 11.09
CA LEU A 103 -2.57 -8.71 12.00
C LEU A 103 -3.78 -9.16 12.85
N GLU A 104 -4.78 -9.78 12.24
CA GLU A 104 -5.96 -10.35 12.91
C GLU A 104 -5.54 -11.38 13.95
N SER A 105 -4.69 -12.34 13.54
CA SER A 105 -4.19 -13.37 14.45
C SER A 105 -3.36 -12.81 15.60
N HIS A 106 -2.63 -11.72 15.41
CA HIS A 106 -1.76 -11.14 16.43
C HIS A 106 -2.51 -10.20 17.38
N ALA A 107 -3.37 -9.33 16.84
CA ALA A 107 -4.12 -8.36 17.61
C ALA A 107 -5.42 -8.93 18.20
N GLY A 108 -5.86 -10.12 17.74
CA GLY A 108 -7.13 -10.72 18.15
C GLY A 108 -8.33 -9.90 17.68
N VAL A 109 -8.24 -9.33 16.48
CA VAL A 109 -9.28 -8.49 15.87
C VAL A 109 -9.84 -9.15 14.62
N ASP A 110 -11.05 -8.76 14.25
CA ASP A 110 -11.70 -9.10 12.98
C ASP A 110 -11.72 -7.84 12.12
N LEU A 111 -10.97 -7.82 11.00
CA LEU A 111 -10.85 -6.63 10.15
C LEU A 111 -12.12 -6.32 9.37
N ASP A 112 -12.98 -7.30 9.12
CA ASP A 112 -14.22 -7.12 8.36
C ASP A 112 -15.23 -6.25 9.12
N ALA A 113 -15.21 -6.33 10.46
CA ALA A 113 -16.12 -5.59 11.34
C ALA A 113 -15.55 -4.23 11.84
N ARG A 114 -14.36 -3.82 11.39
CA ARG A 114 -13.64 -2.69 11.99
C ARG A 114 -13.85 -1.38 11.24
N THR A 115 -14.19 -0.34 12.00
CA THR A 115 -14.25 1.05 11.51
C THR A 115 -13.17 1.95 12.14
N GLU A 116 -12.43 1.44 13.13
CA GLU A 116 -11.33 2.17 13.77
C GLU A 116 -9.98 1.59 13.34
N PRO A 117 -8.92 2.41 13.27
CA PRO A 117 -7.58 1.96 12.97
C PRO A 117 -7.10 0.85 13.91
N VAL A 118 -6.44 -0.17 13.35
CA VAL A 118 -5.67 -1.16 14.11
C VAL A 118 -4.21 -0.73 14.08
N ALA A 119 -3.56 -0.68 15.26
CA ALA A 119 -2.16 -0.33 15.35
C ALA A 119 -1.43 -1.30 16.27
N VAL A 120 -0.39 -1.94 15.74
CA VAL A 120 0.47 -2.89 16.46
C VAL A 120 1.93 -2.57 16.18
N ASP A 121 2.80 -2.98 17.08
CA ASP A 121 4.23 -2.91 16.83
C ASP A 121 4.65 -4.17 16.07
N ALA A 122 5.50 -4.00 15.06
CA ALA A 122 5.90 -5.06 14.14
C ALA A 122 7.42 -5.05 13.98
N ARG A 123 7.99 -6.22 13.69
CA ARG A 123 9.42 -6.39 13.42
C ARG A 123 9.62 -7.02 12.05
N ARG A 124 10.44 -6.38 11.21
CA ARG A 124 10.80 -6.84 9.86
C ARG A 124 12.28 -6.60 9.64
N ASP A 125 12.98 -7.62 9.14
CA ASP A 125 14.41 -7.54 8.76
C ASP A 125 15.35 -6.96 9.84
N GLY A 126 14.99 -7.16 11.12
CA GLY A 126 15.75 -6.67 12.27
C GLY A 126 15.34 -5.28 12.78
N GLU A 127 14.50 -4.55 12.04
CA GLU A 127 13.99 -3.24 12.40
C GLU A 127 12.59 -3.33 13.02
N THR A 128 12.24 -2.35 13.85
CA THR A 128 10.93 -2.28 14.53
C THR A 128 10.11 -1.11 13.98
N TYR A 129 8.84 -1.36 13.71
CA TYR A 129 7.91 -0.42 13.11
C TYR A 129 6.60 -0.39 13.89
N ARG A 130 5.95 0.76 13.91
CA ARG A 130 4.52 0.89 14.22
C ARG A 130 3.75 0.63 12.94
N LEU A 131 3.09 -0.53 12.86
CA LEU A 131 2.16 -0.85 11.79
C LEU A 131 0.79 -0.27 12.13
N ARG A 132 0.22 0.52 11.23
CA ARG A 132 -1.14 1.05 11.35
C ARG A 132 -1.94 0.72 10.10
N LEU A 133 -3.08 0.08 10.29
CA LEU A 133 -4.05 -0.24 9.24
C LEU A 133 -5.34 0.52 9.51
N GLU A 134 -5.75 1.33 8.54
CA GLU A 134 -6.98 2.14 8.59
C GLU A 134 -7.97 1.62 7.55
N ILE A 135 -9.23 1.52 7.94
CA ILE A 135 -10.34 1.07 7.08
C ILE A 135 -11.35 2.19 7.01
N GLU A 136 -11.45 2.83 5.85
CA GLU A 136 -12.40 3.90 5.57
C GLU A 136 -13.57 3.32 4.77
N PRO A 137 -14.75 3.15 5.38
CA PRO A 137 -15.92 2.65 4.67
C PRO A 137 -16.39 3.63 3.60
N SER A 138 -16.90 3.09 2.48
CA SER A 138 -17.43 3.86 1.34
C SER A 138 -18.89 4.28 1.50
#